data_AF-A0A8B8DUA1-F1
#
_entry.id   AF-A0A8B8DUA1-F1
#
_cell.length_a   1.000
_cell.length_b   1.000
_cell.length_c   1.000
_cell.angle_alpha   90.00
_cell.angle_beta   90.00
_cell.angle_gamma   90.00
#
_symmetry.space_group_name_H-M   'P 1'
#
loop_
_entity.id
_entity.type
_entity.pdbx_description
1 polymer ?
#
loop_
_entity_poly.entity_id
_entity_poly.type
_entity_poly.pdbx_seq_one_letter_code
_entity_poly.pdbx_strand_id
1 'polypeptide(L)'
;MSMGSAGASAMTGKQNGAMMQCQNPHMVNIHCVAHRLAFCTSQAASENSHLQAHQQILRDLFYYFKGNSKRQSKLKEIQNILDDPCLTIKEIHSVRWLSYFTALSTVQRTLDSLLTYLGEADGNKDPKAAGLRKKIANESFISITYMMMDAMAPVTILSQFFQTENVDLALVKVKIDLCLSDLEKIKSMESHHLQALKEELDVQTGFFKRHSIKKTNLNLTKLTEEFIDTLKENIIARFPSSDLITHLASLL
;
A
#
# COMPACT_ATOMS: atom_id res chain seq x y z
N MET A 1 -1.99 26.83 -22.69
CA MET A 1 -1.82 26.75 -21.23
C MET A 1 -2.35 25.40 -20.78
N SER A 2 -1.51 24.63 -20.09
CA SER A 2 -1.87 23.32 -19.56
C SER A 2 -1.84 23.35 -18.02
N MET A 3 -2.70 22.55 -17.38
CA MET A 3 -2.78 22.44 -15.92
C MET A 3 -2.69 20.99 -15.48
N GLY A 4 -1.76 20.67 -14.58
CA GLY A 4 -1.70 19.38 -13.89
C GLY A 4 -2.67 19.33 -12.71
N SER A 5 -3.57 18.35 -12.67
CA SER A 5 -4.52 18.15 -11.57
C SER A 5 -4.57 16.69 -11.11
N ALA A 6 -4.99 16.47 -9.87
CA ALA A 6 -5.26 15.12 -9.35
C ALA A 6 -6.57 14.51 -9.87
N GLY A 7 -7.27 15.17 -10.81
CA GLY A 7 -8.51 14.65 -11.39
C GLY A 7 -9.77 14.78 -10.55
N ALA A 8 -9.75 15.63 -9.52
CA ALA A 8 -10.95 15.92 -8.73
C ALA A 8 -12.02 16.60 -9.60
N SER A 9 -13.29 16.22 -9.46
CA SER A 9 -14.40 16.80 -10.23
C SER A 9 -14.55 18.32 -10.07
N ALA A 10 -14.05 18.89 -8.97
CA ALA A 10 -13.99 20.34 -8.74
C ALA A 10 -12.87 21.05 -9.54
N MET A 11 -11.97 20.30 -10.18
CA MET A 11 -10.87 20.79 -11.01
C MET A 11 -10.96 20.30 -12.47
N THR A 12 -11.71 19.23 -12.73
CA THR A 12 -11.79 18.56 -14.05
C THR A 12 -13.22 18.28 -14.52
N GLY A 13 -14.25 18.56 -13.70
CA GLY A 13 -15.63 18.18 -13.96
C GLY A 13 -16.43 19.23 -14.73
N LYS A 14 -17.31 18.75 -15.63
CA LYS A 14 -18.13 19.58 -16.54
C LYS A 14 -19.17 20.48 -15.84
N GLN A 15 -19.55 20.17 -14.59
CA GLN A 15 -20.56 20.93 -13.83
C GLN A 15 -19.98 21.84 -12.74
N ASN A 16 -18.95 21.40 -12.00
CA ASN A 16 -18.36 22.16 -10.87
C ASN A 16 -16.83 22.36 -10.94
N GLY A 17 -16.12 21.69 -11.86
CA GLY A 17 -14.72 21.99 -12.22
C GLY A 17 -14.60 23.03 -13.33
N ALA A 18 -15.75 23.62 -13.66
CA ALA A 18 -16.01 24.50 -14.77
C ALA A 18 -15.34 25.86 -14.64
N MET A 19 -14.98 26.36 -13.45
CA MET A 19 -14.54 27.77 -13.35
C MET A 19 -13.31 28.05 -14.23
N MET A 20 -12.31 27.17 -14.25
CA MET A 20 -11.09 27.37 -15.03
C MET A 20 -11.22 26.94 -16.51
N GLN A 21 -11.90 25.83 -16.81
CA GLN A 21 -12.13 25.38 -18.19
C GLN A 21 -13.18 26.22 -18.93
N CYS A 22 -14.18 26.77 -18.25
CA CYS A 22 -15.12 27.71 -18.86
C CYS A 22 -14.53 29.11 -19.03
N GLN A 23 -13.58 29.52 -18.18
CA GLN A 23 -12.83 30.77 -18.37
C GLN A 23 -11.80 30.66 -19.51
N ASN A 24 -11.31 29.47 -19.81
CA ASN A 24 -10.43 29.24 -20.95
C ASN A 24 -10.73 27.89 -21.64
N PRO A 25 -11.55 27.91 -22.73
CA PRO A 25 -11.90 26.72 -23.49
C PRO A 25 -10.71 26.01 -24.15
N HIS A 26 -9.57 26.68 -24.26
CA HIS A 26 -8.32 26.14 -24.82
C HIS A 26 -7.38 25.57 -23.75
N MET A 27 -7.84 25.48 -22.49
CA MET A 27 -7.07 24.93 -21.39
C MET A 27 -7.07 23.41 -21.40
N VAL A 28 -5.88 22.83 -21.50
CA VAL A 28 -5.66 21.37 -21.43
C VAL A 28 -5.50 20.96 -19.97
N ASN A 29 -6.34 20.02 -19.51
CA ASN A 29 -6.27 19.49 -18.14
C ASN A 29 -5.53 18.15 -18.15
N ILE A 30 -4.40 18.12 -17.45
CA ILE A 30 -3.48 17.00 -17.37
C ILE A 30 -3.74 16.29 -16.05
N HIS A 31 -4.29 15.08 -16.11
CA HIS A 31 -4.42 14.24 -14.92
C HIS A 31 -3.05 13.67 -14.53
N CYS A 32 -2.64 13.88 -13.28
CA CYS A 32 -1.36 13.40 -12.77
C CYS A 32 -1.24 11.87 -12.89
N VAL A 33 -0.26 11.41 -13.67
CA VAL A 33 -0.01 9.99 -13.99
C VAL A 33 0.24 9.18 -12.70
N ALA A 34 1.01 9.73 -11.76
CA ALA A 34 1.24 9.11 -10.45
C ALA A 34 -0.05 8.97 -9.62
N HIS A 35 -0.97 9.94 -9.72
CA HIS A 35 -2.27 9.84 -9.05
C HIS A 35 -3.18 8.80 -9.70
N ARG A 36 -3.17 8.68 -11.03
CA ARG A 36 -3.90 7.63 -11.74
C ARG A 36 -3.43 6.23 -11.33
N LEU A 37 -2.12 6.03 -11.19
CA LEU A 37 -1.55 4.76 -10.71
C LEU A 37 -1.93 4.47 -9.25
N ALA A 38 -1.90 5.49 -8.38
CA ALA A 38 -2.37 5.36 -7.01
C ALA A 38 -3.85 4.95 -6.93
N PHE A 39 -4.67 5.46 -7.85
CA PHE A 39 -6.08 5.09 -7.96
C PHE A 39 -6.28 3.64 -8.40
N CYS A 40 -5.52 3.14 -9.38
CA CYS A 40 -5.57 1.71 -9.79
C CYS A 40 -5.45 0.78 -8.59
N THR A 41 -4.47 1.09 -7.73
CA THR A 41 -4.12 0.22 -6.62
C THR A 41 -5.11 0.33 -5.47
N SER A 42 -5.60 1.54 -5.20
CA SER A 42 -6.69 1.75 -4.23
C SER A 42 -7.97 1.05 -4.66
N GLN A 43 -8.30 1.07 -5.95
CA GLN A 43 -9.48 0.42 -6.48
C GLN A 43 -9.39 -1.11 -6.34
N ALA A 44 -8.29 -1.71 -6.82
CA ALA A 44 -8.05 -3.15 -6.69
C ALA A 44 -8.11 -3.61 -5.22
N ALA A 45 -7.51 -2.86 -4.29
CA ALA A 45 -7.58 -3.20 -2.87
C ALA A 45 -9.00 -3.05 -2.28
N SER A 46 -9.80 -2.11 -2.80
CA SER A 46 -11.18 -1.91 -2.36
C SER A 46 -12.15 -2.97 -2.88
N GLU A 47 -11.79 -3.77 -3.87
CA GLU A 47 -12.64 -4.85 -4.37
C GLU A 47 -12.50 -6.13 -3.52
N ASN A 48 -11.47 -6.20 -2.67
CA ASN A 48 -11.19 -7.36 -1.83
C ASN A 48 -11.43 -7.08 -0.33
N SER A 49 -12.33 -7.83 0.29
CA SER A 49 -12.71 -7.65 1.69
C SER A 49 -11.57 -7.91 2.69
N HIS A 50 -10.66 -8.84 2.39
CA HIS A 50 -9.48 -9.10 3.23
C HIS A 50 -8.51 -7.92 3.20
N LEU A 51 -8.30 -7.30 2.04
CA LEU A 51 -7.46 -6.12 1.91
C LEU A 51 -8.09 -4.89 2.57
N GLN A 52 -9.40 -4.70 2.47
CA GLN A 52 -10.11 -3.65 3.22
C GLN A 52 -9.95 -3.82 4.73
N ALA A 53 -10.12 -5.04 5.24
CA ALA A 53 -9.95 -5.34 6.66
C ALA A 53 -8.50 -5.08 7.11
N HIS A 54 -7.52 -5.49 6.29
CA HIS A 54 -6.10 -5.22 6.52
C HIS A 54 -5.80 -3.72 6.61
N GLN A 55 -6.30 -2.93 5.66
CA GLN A 55 -6.15 -1.46 5.67
C GLN A 55 -6.77 -0.84 6.92
N GLN A 56 -7.92 -1.35 7.37
CA GLN A 56 -8.56 -0.84 8.58
C GLN A 56 -7.71 -1.13 9.82
N ILE A 57 -7.10 -2.32 9.93
CA ILE A 57 -6.20 -2.66 11.04
C ILE A 57 -4.99 -1.72 11.10
N LEU A 58 -4.38 -1.42 9.95
CA LEU A 58 -3.27 -0.46 9.89
C LEU A 58 -3.69 0.96 10.33
N ARG A 59 -4.90 1.41 9.97
CA ARG A 59 -5.45 2.69 10.47
C ARG A 59 -5.68 2.64 11.98
N ASP A 60 -6.25 1.55 12.49
CA ASP A 60 -6.50 1.38 13.93
C ASP A 60 -5.19 1.44 14.72
N LEU A 61 -4.12 0.80 14.23
CA LEU A 61 -2.77 0.88 14.81
C LEU A 61 -2.28 2.34 14.86
N PHE A 62 -2.37 3.06 13.74
CA PHE A 62 -1.96 4.46 13.71
C PHE A 62 -2.71 5.30 14.75
N TYR A 63 -4.05 5.20 14.82
CA TYR A 63 -4.84 5.95 15.79
C TYR A 63 -4.60 5.55 17.24
N TYR A 64 -4.17 4.32 17.50
CA TYR A 64 -3.79 3.88 18.83
C TYR A 64 -2.51 4.58 19.34
N PHE A 65 -1.54 4.83 18.46
CA PHE A 65 -0.30 5.54 18.79
C PHE A 65 -0.38 7.07 18.58
N LYS A 66 -1.33 7.56 17.77
CA LYS A 66 -1.50 8.98 17.46
C LYS A 66 -1.70 9.81 18.72
N GLY A 67 -0.88 10.85 18.88
CA GLY A 67 -1.00 11.81 19.99
C GLY A 67 -0.59 11.27 21.36
N ASN A 68 -0.08 10.05 21.48
CA ASN A 68 0.36 9.48 22.76
C ASN A 68 1.88 9.27 22.78
N SER A 69 2.60 10.28 23.29
CA SER A 69 4.06 10.28 23.38
C SER A 69 4.62 9.13 24.22
N LYS A 70 3.93 8.74 25.30
CA LYS A 70 4.35 7.62 26.16
C LYS A 70 4.33 6.29 25.40
N ARG A 71 3.25 6.02 24.65
CA ARG A 71 3.15 4.81 23.82
C ARG A 71 4.22 4.78 22.74
N GLN A 72 4.47 5.92 22.09
CA GLN A 72 5.50 6.03 21.06
C GLN A 72 6.92 5.84 21.61
N SER A 73 7.22 6.43 22.78
CA SER A 73 8.53 6.24 23.46
C SER A 73 8.74 4.78 23.82
N LYS A 74 7.74 4.15 24.44
CA LYS A 74 7.83 2.75 24.85
C LYS A 74 7.96 1.80 23.65
N LEU A 75 7.27 2.07 22.54
CA LEU A 75 7.47 1.31 21.30
C LEU A 75 8.90 1.47 20.76
N LYS A 76 9.48 2.67 20.81
CA LYS A 76 10.89 2.90 20.43
C LYS A 76 11.87 2.17 21.35
N GLU A 77 11.63 2.15 22.65
CA GLU A 77 12.44 1.36 23.59
C GLU A 77 12.42 -0.13 23.22
N ILE A 78 11.24 -0.68 22.93
CA ILE A 78 11.11 -2.07 22.49
C ILE A 78 11.81 -2.30 21.15
N GLN A 79 11.65 -1.40 20.17
CA GLN A 79 12.36 -1.49 18.89
C GLN A 79 13.88 -1.57 19.10
N ASN A 80 14.44 -0.72 19.96
CA ASN A 80 15.87 -0.77 20.28
C ASN A 80 16.30 -2.08 20.96
N ILE A 81 15.48 -2.61 21.87
CA ILE A 81 15.79 -3.88 22.58
C ILE A 81 15.79 -5.06 21.59
N LEU A 82 14.91 -5.03 20.59
CA LEU A 82 14.75 -6.10 19.60
C LEU A 82 15.63 -5.92 18.37
N ASP A 83 16.45 -4.87 18.32
CA ASP A 83 17.24 -4.47 17.14
C ASP A 83 16.38 -4.23 15.88
N ASP A 84 15.11 -3.87 16.10
CA ASP A 84 14.20 -3.43 15.04
C ASP A 84 14.49 -1.95 14.69
N PRO A 85 14.26 -1.52 13.44
CA PRO A 85 14.37 -0.12 13.05
C PRO A 85 13.46 0.78 13.90
N CYS A 86 13.99 1.87 14.45
CA CYS A 86 13.24 2.85 15.23
C CYS A 86 12.27 3.67 14.36
N LEU A 87 11.09 3.13 14.08
CA LEU A 87 10.08 3.74 13.23
C LEU A 87 8.87 4.22 14.03
N THR A 88 8.13 5.14 13.43
CA THR A 88 6.83 5.61 13.94
C THR A 88 5.73 5.17 13.01
N ILE A 89 4.67 4.58 13.58
CA ILE A 89 3.51 4.12 12.81
C ILE A 89 2.94 5.29 12.00
N LYS A 90 2.78 5.09 10.69
CA LYS A 90 2.38 6.13 9.74
C LYS A 90 0.89 6.11 9.46
N GLU A 91 0.35 7.28 9.19
CA GLU A 91 -1.04 7.44 8.76
C GLU A 91 -1.21 6.93 7.33
N ILE A 92 -2.30 6.22 7.08
CA ILE A 92 -2.74 5.87 5.73
C ILE A 92 -3.69 6.96 5.26
N HIS A 93 -3.36 7.58 4.13
CA HIS A 93 -4.28 8.43 3.40
C HIS A 93 -4.91 7.62 2.27
N SER A 94 -6.24 7.52 2.26
CA SER A 94 -7.01 6.68 1.33
C SER A 94 -6.73 6.98 -0.16
N VAL A 95 -6.34 8.21 -0.48
CA VAL A 95 -6.06 8.66 -1.85
C VAL A 95 -4.56 8.75 -2.18
N ARG A 96 -3.66 8.47 -1.22
CA ARG A 96 -2.21 8.52 -1.43
C ARG A 96 -1.59 7.16 -1.16
N TRP A 97 -1.49 6.39 -2.22
CA TRP A 97 -1.01 5.02 -2.16
C TRP A 97 0.44 4.88 -1.65
N LEU A 98 1.30 5.87 -1.87
CA LEU A 98 2.64 5.91 -1.27
C LEU A 98 2.62 5.99 0.27
N SER A 99 1.63 6.67 0.84
CA SER A 99 1.44 6.71 2.29
C SER A 99 1.04 5.33 2.83
N TYR A 100 0.22 4.58 2.08
CA TYR A 100 -0.08 3.18 2.40
C TYR A 100 1.20 2.33 2.40
N PHE A 101 2.02 2.40 1.35
CA PHE A 101 3.29 1.65 1.31
C PHE A 101 4.22 1.98 2.48
N THR A 102 4.32 3.27 2.84
CA THR A 102 5.15 3.69 3.98
C THR A 102 4.63 3.14 5.32
N ALA A 103 3.30 3.15 5.53
CA ALA A 103 2.67 2.57 6.71
C ALA A 103 2.84 1.04 6.75
N LEU A 104 2.66 0.37 5.61
CA LEU A 104 2.85 -1.06 5.44
C LEU A 104 4.29 -1.48 5.77
N SER A 105 5.27 -0.81 5.16
CA SER A 105 6.69 -1.06 5.40
C SER A 105 7.07 -0.83 6.87
N THR A 106 6.51 0.21 7.50
CA THR A 106 6.72 0.45 8.92
C THR A 106 6.20 -0.72 9.75
N VAL A 107 4.95 -1.15 9.52
CA VAL A 107 4.36 -2.25 10.29
C VAL A 107 5.06 -3.57 10.06
N GLN A 108 5.44 -3.91 8.81
CA GLN A 108 6.17 -5.14 8.51
C GLN A 108 7.52 -5.18 9.24
N ARG A 109 8.29 -4.09 9.19
CA ARG A 109 9.63 -4.00 9.79
C ARG A 109 9.64 -3.95 11.31
N THR A 110 8.51 -3.58 11.93
CA THR A 110 8.39 -3.45 13.38
C THR A 110 7.35 -4.42 13.95
N LEU A 111 6.98 -5.46 13.22
CA LEU A 111 5.86 -6.33 13.57
C LEU A 111 6.11 -7.08 14.88
N ASP A 112 7.36 -7.52 15.10
CA ASP A 112 7.79 -8.18 16.34
C ASP A 112 7.73 -7.21 17.54
N SER A 113 8.26 -6.00 17.36
CA SER A 113 8.12 -4.91 18.35
C SER A 113 6.67 -4.54 18.66
N LEU A 114 5.80 -4.49 17.65
CA LEU A 114 4.37 -4.20 17.83
C LEU A 114 3.67 -5.30 18.62
N LEU A 115 3.91 -6.57 18.29
CA LEU A 115 3.35 -7.71 19.00
C LEU A 115 3.81 -7.77 20.46
N THR A 116 5.09 -7.48 20.69
CA THR A 116 5.68 -7.40 22.04
C THR A 116 5.05 -6.26 22.85
N TYR A 117 5.02 -5.05 22.30
CA TYR A 117 4.42 -3.88 22.93
C TYR A 117 2.94 -4.13 23.28
N LEU A 118 2.15 -4.62 22.33
CA LEU A 118 0.73 -4.85 22.55
C LEU A 118 0.48 -6.01 23.54
N GLY A 119 1.40 -6.97 23.63
CA GLY A 119 1.39 -8.01 24.67
C GLY A 119 1.58 -7.45 26.07
N GLU A 120 2.57 -6.57 26.26
CA GLU A 120 2.79 -5.87 27.54
C GLU A 120 1.59 -4.99 27.91
N ALA A 121 1.05 -4.24 26.94
CA ALA A 121 -0.08 -3.35 27.17
C ALA A 121 -1.39 -4.10 27.48
N ASP A 122 -1.61 -5.27 26.88
CA ASP A 122 -2.72 -6.19 27.21
C ASP A 122 -2.61 -6.69 28.67
N GLY A 123 -1.41 -7.11 29.09
CA GLY A 123 -1.14 -7.49 30.49
C GLY A 123 -1.41 -6.37 31.50
N ASN A 124 -1.24 -5.11 31.07
CA ASN A 124 -1.58 -3.91 31.84
C ASN A 124 -3.06 -3.49 31.75
N LYS A 125 -3.93 -4.37 31.22
CA LYS A 125 -5.38 -4.18 31.09
C LYS A 125 -5.80 -3.03 30.15
N ASP A 126 -5.03 -2.75 29.08
CA ASP A 126 -5.50 -1.87 27.99
C ASP A 126 -6.35 -2.68 26.97
N PRO A 127 -7.69 -2.56 27.00
CA PRO A 127 -8.56 -3.37 26.12
C PRO A 127 -8.37 -3.04 24.64
N LYS A 128 -7.94 -1.81 24.30
CA LYS A 128 -7.66 -1.44 22.90
C LYS A 128 -6.40 -2.15 22.42
N ALA A 129 -5.37 -2.22 23.27
CA ALA A 129 -4.15 -2.98 22.95
C ALA A 129 -4.45 -4.47 22.77
N ALA A 130 -5.25 -5.05 23.66
CA ALA A 130 -5.68 -6.45 23.57
C ALA A 130 -6.40 -6.76 22.25
N GLY A 131 -7.34 -5.90 21.85
CA GLY A 131 -8.07 -6.02 20.59
C GLY A 131 -7.17 -5.90 19.37
N LEU A 132 -6.23 -4.95 19.38
CA LEU A 132 -5.24 -4.77 18.31
C LEU A 132 -4.28 -5.95 18.21
N ARG A 133 -3.78 -6.46 19.35
CA ARG A 133 -2.91 -7.63 19.40
C ARG A 133 -3.58 -8.81 18.73
N LYS A 134 -4.84 -9.10 19.06
CA LYS A 134 -5.61 -10.20 18.44
C LYS A 134 -5.77 -10.03 16.92
N LYS A 135 -5.90 -8.79 16.44
CA LYS A 135 -6.01 -8.48 15.01
C LYS A 135 -4.69 -8.69 14.27
N ILE A 136 -3.56 -8.29 14.86
CA ILE A 136 -2.24 -8.39 14.19
C ILE A 136 -1.51 -9.72 14.43
N ALA A 137 -1.78 -10.40 15.56
CA ALA A 137 -1.34 -11.76 15.87
C ALA A 137 -2.23 -12.78 15.15
N ASN A 138 -2.40 -12.60 13.85
CA ASN A 138 -3.28 -13.37 13.01
C ASN A 138 -2.59 -13.67 11.69
N GLU A 139 -2.61 -14.94 11.29
CA GLU A 139 -1.93 -15.40 10.08
C GLU A 139 -2.34 -14.60 8.84
N SER A 140 -3.64 -14.37 8.62
CA SER A 140 -4.11 -13.58 7.47
C SER A 140 -3.53 -12.17 7.45
N PHE A 141 -3.47 -11.49 8.61
CA PHE A 141 -2.92 -10.13 8.68
C PHE A 141 -1.44 -10.12 8.31
N ILE A 142 -0.65 -11.05 8.86
CA ILE A 142 0.79 -11.15 8.61
C ILE A 142 1.03 -11.51 7.14
N SER A 143 0.38 -12.56 6.65
CA SER A 143 0.49 -13.02 5.27
C SER A 143 0.14 -11.95 4.25
N ILE A 144 -0.96 -11.21 4.46
CA ILE A 144 -1.35 -10.08 3.61
C ILE A 144 -0.32 -8.95 3.69
N THR A 145 0.27 -8.69 4.86
CA THR A 145 1.29 -7.65 5.03
C THR A 145 2.51 -7.93 4.15
N TYR A 146 3.01 -9.16 4.14
CA TYR A 146 4.18 -9.54 3.33
C TYR A 146 3.85 -9.61 1.85
N MET A 147 2.69 -10.18 1.48
CA MET A 147 2.21 -10.18 0.09
C MET A 147 2.10 -8.76 -0.47
N MET A 148 1.50 -7.84 0.29
CA MET A 148 1.36 -6.46 -0.14
C MET A 148 2.72 -5.76 -0.24
N MET A 149 3.72 -6.09 0.58
CA MET A 149 5.05 -5.49 0.45
C MET A 149 5.67 -5.82 -0.92
N ASP A 150 5.53 -7.07 -1.39
CA ASP A 150 5.98 -7.47 -2.72
C ASP A 150 5.15 -6.80 -3.81
N ALA A 151 3.82 -6.84 -3.73
CA ALA A 151 2.95 -6.28 -4.75
C ALA A 151 3.15 -4.77 -4.92
N MET A 152 3.48 -4.06 -3.84
CA MET A 152 3.61 -2.61 -3.85
C MET A 152 4.96 -2.11 -4.32
N ALA A 153 6.00 -2.94 -4.33
CA ALA A 153 7.32 -2.53 -4.77
C ALA A 153 7.36 -2.10 -6.26
N PRO A 154 6.86 -2.89 -7.24
CA PRO A 154 6.82 -2.48 -8.65
C PRO A 154 5.99 -1.21 -8.88
N VAL A 155 4.83 -1.11 -8.22
CA VAL A 155 3.93 0.04 -8.31
C VAL A 155 4.59 1.30 -7.76
N THR A 156 5.32 1.19 -6.65
CA THR A 156 6.03 2.32 -6.04
C THR A 156 7.15 2.82 -6.94
N ILE A 157 7.93 1.91 -7.55
CA ILE A 157 8.99 2.26 -8.51
C ILE A 157 8.39 3.01 -9.70
N LEU A 158 7.29 2.49 -10.27
CA LEU A 158 6.60 3.16 -11.38
C LEU A 158 6.04 4.52 -10.97
N SER A 159 5.47 4.63 -9.76
CA SER A 159 4.94 5.89 -9.22
C SER A 159 6.02 6.95 -9.03
N GLN A 160 7.21 6.55 -8.56
CA GLN A 160 8.36 7.43 -8.40
C GLN A 160 8.93 7.87 -9.75
N PHE A 161 9.00 6.97 -10.73
CA PHE A 161 9.37 7.31 -12.10
C PHE A 161 8.47 8.41 -12.68
N PHE A 162 7.15 8.30 -12.49
CA PHE A 162 6.20 9.33 -12.92
C PHE A 162 6.27 10.66 -12.14
N GLN A 163 7.01 10.72 -11.04
CA GLN A 163 7.22 11.94 -10.24
C GLN A 163 8.58 12.59 -10.50
N THR A 164 9.39 12.04 -11.41
CA THR A 164 10.64 12.68 -11.81
C THR A 164 10.37 13.98 -12.58
N GLU A 165 11.26 14.96 -12.44
CA GLU A 165 11.10 16.28 -13.07
C GLU A 165 11.02 16.18 -14.60
N ASN A 166 11.82 15.27 -15.19
CA ASN A 166 11.87 15.01 -16.62
C ASN A 166 11.53 13.54 -16.89
N VAL A 167 10.24 13.24 -17.05
CA VAL A 167 9.79 11.90 -17.44
C VAL A 167 10.09 11.69 -18.92
N ASP A 168 10.99 10.75 -19.22
CA ASP A 168 11.23 10.31 -20.60
C ASP A 168 10.02 9.50 -21.10
N LEU A 169 9.23 10.11 -21.99
CA LEU A 169 8.05 9.49 -22.59
C LEU A 169 8.37 8.20 -23.36
N ALA A 170 9.58 8.06 -23.92
CA ALA A 170 10.00 6.83 -24.59
C ALA A 170 10.13 5.67 -23.59
N LEU A 171 10.47 5.97 -22.34
CA LEU A 171 10.62 4.97 -21.27
C LEU A 171 9.33 4.64 -20.54
N VAL A 172 8.28 5.46 -20.66
CA VAL A 172 7.01 5.24 -19.96
C VAL A 172 6.44 3.86 -20.23
N LYS A 173 6.34 3.46 -21.52
CA LYS A 173 5.83 2.14 -21.89
C LYS A 173 6.69 1.03 -21.31
N VAL A 174 8.01 1.16 -21.44
CA VAL A 174 8.97 0.17 -20.91
C VAL A 174 8.80 0.00 -19.41
N LYS A 175 8.65 1.10 -18.65
CA LYS A 175 8.46 1.06 -17.19
C LYS A 175 7.12 0.44 -16.80
N ILE A 176 6.05 0.68 -17.55
CA ILE A 176 4.75 0.05 -17.33
C ILE A 176 4.84 -1.45 -17.60
N ASP A 177 5.42 -1.87 -18.73
CA ASP A 177 5.58 -3.28 -19.09
C ASP A 177 6.42 -4.04 -18.05
N LEU A 178 7.50 -3.42 -17.56
CA LEU A 178 8.32 -3.95 -16.47
C LEU A 178 7.49 -4.11 -15.19
N CYS A 179 6.71 -3.09 -14.80
CA CYS A 179 5.84 -3.18 -13.64
C CYS A 179 4.82 -4.33 -13.78
N LEU A 180 4.18 -4.48 -14.93
CA LEU A 180 3.22 -5.56 -15.19
C LEU A 180 3.88 -6.95 -15.16
N SER A 181 5.10 -7.06 -15.70
CA SER A 181 5.88 -8.30 -15.66
C SER A 181 6.29 -8.66 -14.23
N ASP A 182 6.77 -7.70 -13.45
CA ASP A 182 7.16 -7.93 -12.06
C ASP A 182 5.97 -8.27 -11.17
N LEU A 183 4.81 -7.63 -11.38
CA LEU A 183 3.55 -8.01 -10.72
C LEU A 183 3.16 -9.46 -11.03
N GLU A 184 3.30 -9.91 -12.29
CA GLU A 184 2.97 -11.29 -12.67
C GLU A 184 3.87 -12.32 -11.97
N LYS A 185 5.16 -12.01 -11.81
CA LYS A 185 6.11 -12.91 -11.13
C LYS A 185 5.71 -13.17 -9.67
N ILE A 186 5.03 -12.23 -9.00
CA ILE A 186 4.63 -12.36 -7.59
C ILE A 186 3.64 -13.53 -7.40
N LYS A 187 2.83 -13.86 -8.42
CA LYS A 187 1.89 -14.99 -8.35
C LYS A 187 2.56 -16.34 -8.10
N SER A 188 3.84 -16.48 -8.45
CA SER A 188 4.63 -17.69 -8.16
C SER A 188 4.86 -17.92 -6.67
N MET A 189 4.60 -16.93 -5.81
CA MET A 189 4.84 -16.97 -4.36
C MET A 189 6.32 -17.16 -3.99
N GLU A 190 7.22 -16.76 -4.89
CA GLU A 190 8.69 -16.79 -4.72
C GLU A 190 9.31 -15.40 -4.60
N SER A 191 8.51 -14.37 -4.34
CA SER A 191 9.00 -13.00 -4.15
C SER A 191 9.69 -12.82 -2.80
N HIS A 192 10.53 -11.78 -2.70
CA HIS A 192 11.42 -11.53 -1.56
C HIS A 192 10.71 -11.56 -0.20
N HIS A 193 9.61 -10.82 -0.04
CA HIS A 193 8.91 -10.80 1.25
C HIS A 193 8.15 -12.11 1.50
N LEU A 194 7.49 -12.70 0.50
CA LEU A 194 6.84 -14.00 0.66
C LEU A 194 7.81 -15.14 0.99
N GLN A 195 9.06 -15.09 0.53
CA GLN A 195 10.11 -16.02 0.96
C GLN A 195 10.49 -15.78 2.43
N ALA A 196 10.76 -14.54 2.82
CA ALA A 196 11.04 -14.19 4.22
C ALA A 196 9.89 -14.60 5.17
N LEU A 197 8.63 -14.49 4.71
CA LEU A 197 7.48 -14.96 5.46
C LEU A 197 7.56 -16.46 5.75
N LYS A 198 7.99 -17.29 4.80
CA LYS A 198 8.12 -18.76 4.99
C LYS A 198 9.14 -19.11 6.07
N GLU A 199 10.14 -18.27 6.28
CA GLU A 199 11.17 -18.46 7.31
C GLU A 199 10.69 -17.97 8.69
N GLU A 200 9.93 -16.86 8.73
CA GLU A 200 9.51 -16.23 9.98
C GLU A 200 8.16 -16.76 10.52
N LEU A 201 7.32 -17.33 9.65
CA LEU A 201 6.00 -17.85 9.95
C LEU A 201 6.00 -19.38 9.91
N ASP A 202 5.97 -20.00 11.09
CA ASP A 202 5.80 -21.44 11.20
C ASP A 202 4.29 -21.76 11.25
N VAL A 203 3.76 -22.16 10.09
CA VAL A 203 2.36 -22.56 9.93
C VAL A 203 2.02 -23.82 10.71
N GLN A 204 2.99 -24.72 10.96
CA GLN A 204 2.76 -25.95 11.71
C GLN A 204 2.60 -25.66 13.21
N THR A 205 3.51 -24.88 13.79
CA THR A 205 3.47 -24.55 15.22
C THR A 205 2.54 -23.37 15.53
N GLY A 206 2.17 -22.56 14.55
CA GLY A 206 1.30 -21.39 14.73
C GLY A 206 2.02 -20.24 15.42
N PHE A 207 3.30 -20.06 15.09
CA PHE A 207 4.13 -18.98 15.61
C PHE A 207 4.62 -18.08 14.48
N PHE A 208 4.62 -16.78 14.75
CA PHE A 208 5.39 -15.81 13.98
C PHE A 208 6.52 -15.33 14.87
N LYS A 209 7.76 -15.68 14.53
CA LYS A 209 8.93 -15.52 15.41
C LYS A 209 8.62 -16.13 16.79
N ARG A 210 8.64 -15.33 17.85
CA ARG A 210 8.33 -15.74 19.24
C ARG A 210 6.86 -15.61 19.65
N HIS A 211 6.00 -15.11 18.77
CA HIS A 211 4.61 -14.79 19.10
C HIS A 211 3.66 -15.87 18.62
N SER A 212 2.82 -16.38 19.51
CA SER A 212 1.70 -17.24 19.11
C SER A 212 0.68 -16.44 18.32
N ILE A 213 0.25 -16.99 17.19
CA ILE A 213 -0.69 -16.35 16.27
C ILE A 213 -1.92 -17.21 16.04
N LYS A 214 -3.05 -16.55 15.76
CA LYS A 214 -4.27 -17.22 15.36
C LYS A 214 -4.14 -17.69 13.90
N LYS A 215 -4.17 -19.01 13.69
CA LYS A 215 -4.25 -19.62 12.36
C LYS A 215 -5.57 -19.29 11.67
N THR A 216 -5.52 -19.22 10.34
CA THR A 216 -6.64 -18.88 9.47
C THR A 216 -6.60 -19.70 8.19
N ASN A 217 -7.76 -20.01 7.61
CA ASN A 217 -7.81 -20.73 6.33
C ASN A 217 -7.71 -19.77 5.12
N LEU A 218 -6.87 -18.74 5.22
CA LEU A 218 -6.69 -17.80 4.11
C LEU A 218 -5.93 -18.47 2.98
N ASN A 219 -6.56 -18.57 1.81
CA ASN A 219 -5.86 -18.95 0.60
C ASN A 219 -5.09 -17.73 0.05
N LEU A 220 -3.86 -17.54 0.54
CA LEU A 220 -3.02 -16.41 0.17
C LEU A 220 -2.68 -16.40 -1.32
N THR A 221 -2.46 -17.57 -1.93
CA THR A 221 -2.16 -17.68 -3.36
C THR A 221 -3.31 -17.15 -4.20
N LYS A 222 -4.54 -17.62 -3.94
CA LYS A 222 -5.74 -17.14 -4.63
C LYS A 222 -5.96 -15.64 -4.41
N LEU A 223 -5.79 -15.16 -3.18
CA LEU A 223 -5.89 -13.72 -2.88
C LEU A 223 -4.88 -12.89 -3.68
N THR A 224 -3.65 -13.40 -3.80
CA THR A 224 -2.57 -12.75 -4.55
C THR A 224 -2.91 -12.71 -6.04
N GLU A 225 -3.33 -13.83 -6.62
CA GLU A 225 -3.74 -13.89 -8.03
C GLU A 225 -4.86 -12.90 -8.33
N GLU A 226 -5.96 -12.94 -7.56
CA GLU A 226 -7.10 -12.04 -7.74
C GLU A 226 -6.69 -10.57 -7.64
N PHE A 227 -5.91 -10.20 -6.63
CA PHE A 227 -5.47 -8.82 -6.45
C PHE A 227 -4.54 -8.35 -7.58
N ILE A 228 -3.58 -9.19 -7.99
CA ILE A 228 -2.63 -8.85 -9.05
C ILE A 228 -3.34 -8.73 -10.40
N ASP A 229 -4.29 -9.61 -10.71
CA ASP A 229 -5.07 -9.53 -11.94
C ASP A 229 -5.90 -8.25 -12.00
N THR A 230 -6.67 -7.95 -10.95
CA THR A 230 -7.43 -6.70 -10.87
C THR A 230 -6.54 -5.46 -10.95
N LEU A 231 -5.35 -5.50 -10.32
CA LEU A 231 -4.40 -4.39 -10.39
C LEU A 231 -3.85 -4.20 -11.82
N LYS A 232 -3.46 -5.29 -12.48
CA LYS A 232 -2.96 -5.25 -13.86
C LYS A 232 -4.02 -4.76 -14.83
N GLU A 233 -5.25 -5.26 -14.74
CA GLU A 233 -6.39 -4.79 -15.52
C GLU A 233 -6.60 -3.27 -15.33
N ASN A 234 -6.57 -2.81 -14.08
CA ASN A 234 -6.71 -1.40 -13.75
C ASN A 234 -5.59 -0.51 -14.32
N ILE A 235 -4.35 -1.03 -14.38
CA ILE A 235 -3.21 -0.34 -14.99
C ILE A 235 -3.37 -0.31 -16.52
N ILE A 236 -3.64 -1.45 -17.15
CA ILE A 236 -3.80 -1.57 -18.62
C ILE A 236 -4.93 -0.68 -19.12
N ALA A 237 -6.09 -0.71 -18.45
CA ALA A 237 -7.25 0.12 -18.82
C ALA A 237 -6.95 1.62 -18.76
N ARG A 238 -6.01 2.05 -17.90
CA ARG A 238 -5.64 3.47 -17.74
C ARG A 238 -4.44 3.87 -18.58
N PHE A 239 -3.60 2.93 -18.99
CA PHE A 239 -2.41 3.18 -19.79
C PHE A 239 -2.39 2.26 -21.03
N PRO A 240 -3.32 2.46 -21.99
CA PRO A 240 -3.44 1.59 -23.16
C PRO A 240 -2.23 1.72 -24.10
N SER A 241 -1.78 0.58 -24.63
CA SER A 241 -0.56 0.45 -25.44
C SER A 241 -0.58 1.19 -26.78
N SER A 242 -1.77 1.48 -27.34
CA SER A 242 -1.91 2.04 -28.69
C SER A 242 -1.67 3.55 -28.78
N ASP A 243 -1.80 4.29 -27.66
CA ASP A 243 -1.81 5.76 -27.68
C ASP A 243 -1.16 6.37 -26.44
N LEU A 244 -0.17 5.71 -25.84
CA LEU A 244 0.55 6.29 -24.70
C LEU A 244 1.20 7.62 -25.05
N ILE A 245 1.69 7.80 -26.28
CA ILE A 245 2.27 9.07 -26.75
C ILE A 245 1.17 10.07 -27.14
N THR A 246 0.05 9.65 -27.71
CA THR A 246 -1.05 10.57 -28.09
C THR A 246 -1.85 11.05 -26.87
N HIS A 247 -2.09 10.17 -25.90
CA HIS A 247 -2.54 10.54 -24.56
C HIS A 247 -1.44 11.35 -23.85
N LEU A 248 -0.21 10.83 -23.75
CA LEU A 248 1.05 11.48 -23.34
C LEU A 248 1.27 12.94 -23.79
N ALA A 249 1.04 13.18 -25.08
CA ALA A 249 1.39 14.43 -25.77
C ALA A 249 0.19 15.38 -25.88
N SER A 250 -1.03 14.90 -25.70
CA SER A 250 -2.14 15.76 -25.25
C SER A 250 -2.04 16.11 -23.76
N LEU A 251 -0.99 15.62 -23.07
CA LEU A 251 -0.68 15.81 -21.66
C LEU A 251 0.63 16.61 -21.42
N LEU A 252 1.15 17.32 -22.43
CA LEU A 252 2.18 18.38 -22.32
C LEU A 252 1.62 19.68 -22.93
#